data_AF-A0A938NTK8-F1
#
_entry.id   AF-A0A938NTK8-F1
#
_cell.length_a   1.000
_cell.length_b   1.000
_cell.length_c   1.000
_cell.angle_alpha   90.00
_cell.angle_beta   90.00
_cell.angle_gamma   90.00
#
_symmetry.space_group_name_H-M   'P 1'
#
loop_
_entity.id
_entity.type
_entity.pdbx_description
1 polymer ?
#
loop_
_entity_poly.entity_id
_entity_poly.type
_entity_poly.pdbx_seq_one_letter_code
_entity_poly.pdbx_strand_id
1 'polypeptide(L)'
;MIKQIIYKSVILFLLFTLYSSLSAQNYDPSLKVNWGLLDPETDKYEGTRTNKLYKKINEEGLKHEEIVVAVMDSGFDIEHPYLKDNIWKNEAELNGQPGVDDDNNGYIDDFYGWNFLGEARYLNLEVTRELARLTRENVPKTDPYFIKVLSYYSNKKSEDISTLDFLQGTADEFRKYEKILEEGNYPTSQEEVKKIEKQLTGKYQEAAKNLLSQYLFLSILGFSREELDEYENDYILKAKYLYDTSDVCSVIGDNAEILDEKGYGNNDIKSKGDVHGTHVTGIIASTKEGVGQAPFAKIMCLRVVPQEGDERDKDIANGIIYAVDNGAKIINLSAGKYFSRNPETVKDAIKYAESKDVLFVVSAGNELVDIWDTINYPVKFYKENGQIKYFDNMVVVGANS
;
A
#
# COMPACT_ATOMS: atom_id res chain seq x y z
N MET A 1 9.05 -16.66 -4.08
CA MET A 1 8.26 -16.79 -2.83
C MET A 1 9.11 -16.69 -1.57
N ILE A 2 9.93 -17.69 -1.19
CA ILE A 2 10.77 -17.60 0.02
C ILE A 2 11.76 -16.42 -0.04
N LYS A 3 12.37 -16.16 -1.21
CA LYS A 3 13.27 -15.01 -1.41
C LYS A 3 12.57 -13.64 -1.23
N GLN A 4 11.32 -13.48 -1.67
CA GLN A 4 10.55 -12.23 -1.57
C GLN A 4 10.00 -11.93 -0.17
N ILE A 5 9.68 -12.97 0.61
CA ILE A 5 9.22 -12.80 2.01
C ILE A 5 10.42 -12.51 2.93
N ILE A 6 11.58 -13.11 2.66
CA ILE A 6 12.86 -12.75 3.31
C ILE A 6 13.26 -11.30 2.95
N TYR A 7 12.94 -10.83 1.73
CA TYR A 7 13.27 -9.51 1.18
C TYR A 7 12.73 -8.33 2.01
N LYS A 8 11.44 -8.35 2.42
CA LYS A 8 10.88 -7.28 3.27
C LYS A 8 11.24 -7.47 4.76
N SER A 9 11.22 -8.70 5.28
CA SER A 9 11.43 -8.94 6.71
C SER A 9 12.88 -8.76 7.18
N VAL A 10 13.88 -9.01 6.31
CA VAL A 10 15.28 -8.78 6.67
C VAL A 10 15.64 -7.30 6.61
N ILE A 11 15.12 -6.55 5.63
CA ILE A 11 15.49 -5.14 5.46
C ILE A 11 14.69 -4.19 6.36
N LEU A 12 13.39 -4.44 6.61
CA LEU A 12 12.62 -3.66 7.60
C LEU A 12 13.20 -3.84 9.02
N PHE A 13 13.68 -5.04 9.34
CA PHE A 13 14.39 -5.34 10.59
C PHE A 13 15.78 -4.66 10.65
N LEU A 14 16.43 -4.45 9.50
CA LEU A 14 17.74 -3.77 9.40
C LEU A 14 17.64 -2.24 9.49
N LEU A 15 16.51 -1.61 9.11
CA LEU A 15 16.28 -0.17 9.34
C LEU A 15 15.85 0.13 10.79
N PHE A 16 15.08 -0.76 11.42
CA PHE A 16 14.59 -0.58 12.80
C PHE A 16 15.67 -0.77 13.88
N THR A 17 16.75 -1.50 13.58
CA THR A 17 17.85 -1.73 14.53
C THR A 17 18.70 -0.49 14.83
N LEU A 18 18.42 0.65 14.18
CA LEU A 18 18.99 1.94 14.56
C LEU A 18 18.19 2.68 15.64
N TYR A 19 16.95 2.26 15.99
CA TYR A 19 16.13 2.98 16.98
C TYR A 19 15.14 2.10 17.77
N SER A 20 15.53 0.94 18.27
CA SER A 20 14.77 0.32 19.36
C SER A 20 15.57 -0.74 20.11
N SER A 21 16.10 -0.35 21.27
CA SER A 21 16.22 -1.28 22.40
C SER A 21 14.83 -1.43 23.01
N LEU A 22 14.01 -2.33 22.49
CA LEU A 22 12.78 -2.75 23.18
C LEU A 22 12.66 -4.27 23.14
N SER A 23 12.35 -4.81 24.31
CA SER A 23 12.35 -6.20 24.70
C SER A 23 11.78 -7.13 23.63
N ALA A 24 12.61 -8.03 23.13
CA ALA A 24 12.14 -9.22 22.43
C ALA A 24 11.27 -10.03 23.41
N GLN A 25 9.96 -10.00 23.22
CA GLN A 25 9.11 -11.07 23.74
C GLN A 25 9.54 -12.36 23.04
N ASN A 26 9.56 -13.47 23.79
CA ASN A 26 9.92 -14.79 23.29
C ASN A 26 9.03 -15.18 22.11
N TYR A 27 9.51 -14.95 20.88
CA TYR A 27 8.89 -15.44 19.66
C TYR A 27 9.14 -16.94 19.57
N ASP A 28 8.11 -17.74 19.84
CA ASP A 28 8.11 -19.18 19.58
C ASP A 28 7.60 -19.39 18.14
N PRO A 29 8.43 -19.86 17.19
CA PRO A 29 8.04 -20.08 15.79
C PRO A 29 6.94 -21.13 15.60
N SER A 30 6.66 -21.93 16.64
CA SER A 30 5.54 -22.87 16.67
C SER A 30 4.23 -22.25 17.15
N LEU A 31 4.24 -20.96 17.53
CA LEU A 31 3.05 -20.13 17.78
C LEU A 31 2.34 -19.78 16.47
N LYS A 32 1.82 -20.86 15.89
CA LYS A 32 0.58 -21.00 15.13
C LYS A 32 0.33 -19.90 14.12
N VAL A 33 0.79 -20.18 12.90
CA VAL A 33 0.02 -19.90 11.67
C VAL A 33 -1.48 -19.87 12.02
N ASN A 34 -2.14 -18.73 11.79
CA ASN A 34 -3.57 -18.46 12.07
C ASN A 34 -3.96 -18.06 13.51
N TRP A 35 -3.05 -17.49 14.31
CA TRP A 35 -3.39 -16.98 15.65
C TRP A 35 -4.63 -16.06 15.65
N GLY A 36 -4.81 -15.25 14.59
CA GLY A 36 -5.93 -14.32 14.45
C GLY A 36 -7.31 -14.99 14.36
N LEU A 37 -7.38 -16.30 14.15
CA LEU A 37 -8.63 -17.09 14.11
C LEU A 37 -8.99 -17.71 15.47
N LEU A 38 -8.08 -17.64 16.45
CA LEU A 38 -8.22 -18.30 17.75
C LEU A 38 -9.20 -17.57 18.68
N ASP A 39 -9.60 -18.24 19.77
CA ASP A 39 -10.51 -17.69 20.78
C ASP A 39 -9.76 -17.19 22.02
N PRO A 40 -9.92 -15.91 22.42
CA PRO A 40 -9.29 -15.34 23.61
C PRO A 40 -9.56 -16.11 24.90
N GLU A 41 -10.75 -16.70 25.05
CA GLU A 41 -11.12 -17.40 26.26
C GLU A 41 -10.44 -18.76 26.38
N THR A 42 -10.42 -19.53 25.28
CA THR A 42 -9.97 -20.93 25.28
C THR A 42 -8.51 -21.08 24.87
N ASP A 43 -8.06 -20.31 23.88
CA ASP A 43 -6.72 -20.43 23.31
C ASP A 43 -5.72 -19.45 23.95
N LYS A 44 -6.19 -18.45 24.69
CA LYS A 44 -5.38 -17.40 25.34
C LYS A 44 -4.63 -16.51 24.34
N TYR A 45 -5.20 -16.32 23.15
CA TYR A 45 -4.75 -15.34 22.14
C TYR A 45 -5.88 -14.40 21.80
N GLU A 46 -5.59 -13.11 21.64
CA GLU A 46 -6.56 -12.07 21.25
C GLU A 46 -6.98 -12.17 19.77
N GLY A 47 -7.45 -13.34 19.37
CA GLY A 47 -8.01 -13.62 18.05
C GLY A 47 -9.51 -13.31 17.97
N THR A 48 -10.05 -13.48 16.77
CA THR A 48 -11.43 -13.09 16.41
C THR A 48 -12.49 -14.15 16.75
N ARG A 49 -12.10 -15.32 17.29
CA ARG A 49 -12.99 -16.49 17.48
C ARG A 49 -13.55 -17.08 16.19
N THR A 50 -12.97 -16.76 15.03
CA THR A 50 -13.44 -17.23 13.72
C THR A 50 -13.49 -18.76 13.60
N ASN A 51 -12.53 -19.50 14.17
CA ASN A 51 -12.57 -20.96 14.16
C ASN A 51 -13.81 -21.53 14.87
N LYS A 52 -14.21 -20.92 15.98
CA LYS A 52 -15.40 -21.32 16.75
C LYS A 52 -16.68 -21.02 15.97
N LEU A 53 -16.72 -19.88 15.27
CA LEU A 53 -17.84 -19.53 14.39
C LEU A 53 -17.99 -20.55 13.24
N TYR A 54 -16.92 -20.87 12.52
CA TYR A 54 -17.00 -21.82 11.41
C TYR A 54 -17.34 -23.24 11.85
N LYS A 55 -16.84 -23.67 13.02
CA LYS A 55 -17.27 -24.94 13.61
C LYS A 55 -18.78 -24.95 13.81
N LYS A 56 -19.36 -23.89 14.37
CA LYS A 56 -20.80 -23.77 14.59
C LYS A 56 -21.60 -23.75 13.27
N ILE A 57 -21.15 -22.96 12.29
CA ILE A 57 -21.76 -22.90 10.95
C ILE A 57 -21.84 -24.30 10.32
N ASN A 58 -20.75 -25.07 10.40
CA ASN A 58 -20.68 -26.42 9.86
C ASN A 58 -21.56 -27.42 10.63
N GLU A 59 -21.57 -27.34 11.97
CA GLU A 59 -22.40 -28.22 12.81
C GLU A 59 -23.90 -27.97 12.61
N GLU A 60 -24.30 -26.72 12.40
CA GLU A 60 -25.69 -26.33 12.14
C GLU A 60 -26.09 -26.47 10.65
N GLY A 61 -25.14 -26.78 9.76
CA GLY A 61 -25.39 -26.89 8.33
C GLY A 61 -25.86 -25.57 7.70
N LEU A 62 -25.43 -24.43 8.25
CA LEU A 62 -25.82 -23.12 7.74
C LEU A 62 -25.18 -22.91 6.37
N LYS A 63 -25.99 -22.44 5.42
CA LYS A 63 -25.51 -22.06 4.09
C LYS A 63 -24.91 -20.67 4.15
N HIS A 64 -23.84 -20.45 3.41
CA HIS A 64 -23.31 -19.13 3.14
C HIS A 64 -23.57 -18.78 1.67
N GLU A 65 -23.76 -17.50 1.41
CA GLU A 65 -23.76 -16.95 0.06
C GLU A 65 -22.33 -16.63 -0.36
N GLU A 66 -22.11 -16.49 -1.67
CA GLU A 66 -20.84 -15.97 -2.16
C GLU A 66 -20.78 -14.48 -1.90
N ILE A 67 -19.73 -14.02 -1.22
CA ILE A 67 -19.53 -12.61 -0.89
C ILE A 67 -18.32 -12.11 -1.64
N VAL A 68 -18.52 -11.06 -2.44
CA VAL A 68 -17.44 -10.35 -3.11
C VAL A 68 -16.92 -9.25 -2.19
N VAL A 69 -15.62 -9.27 -1.95
CA VAL A 69 -14.86 -8.27 -1.19
C VAL A 69 -13.92 -7.56 -2.15
N ALA A 70 -14.15 -6.27 -2.38
CA ALA A 70 -13.23 -5.44 -3.13
C ALA A 70 -12.09 -4.98 -2.21
N VAL A 71 -10.85 -5.25 -2.61
CA VAL A 71 -9.67 -4.78 -1.90
C VAL A 71 -9.06 -3.66 -2.71
N MET A 72 -9.14 -2.44 -2.16
CA MET A 72 -8.60 -1.21 -2.72
C MET A 72 -7.20 -0.99 -2.13
N ASP A 73 -6.18 -1.24 -2.94
CA ASP A 73 -4.78 -1.27 -2.49
C ASP A 73 -3.81 -0.94 -3.64
N SER A 74 -2.54 -1.32 -3.51
CA SER A 74 -1.46 -1.04 -4.46
C SER A 74 -1.27 -2.09 -5.55
N GLY A 75 -2.11 -3.11 -5.56
CA GLY A 75 -2.11 -4.23 -6.51
C GLY A 75 -1.85 -5.58 -5.83
N PHE A 76 -2.05 -6.65 -6.59
CA PHE A 76 -2.16 -8.00 -6.03
C PHE A 76 -1.48 -9.05 -6.90
N ASP A 77 -0.90 -10.05 -6.27
CA ASP A 77 -0.51 -11.29 -6.93
C ASP A 77 -1.72 -12.23 -7.02
N ILE A 78 -2.51 -12.07 -8.08
CA ILE A 78 -3.66 -12.93 -8.37
C ILE A 78 -3.28 -14.38 -8.70
N GLU A 79 -2.00 -14.66 -8.98
CA GLU A 79 -1.49 -16.01 -9.25
C GLU A 79 -1.00 -16.72 -7.99
N HIS A 80 -1.03 -16.03 -6.84
CA HIS A 80 -0.55 -16.56 -5.57
C HIS A 80 -1.25 -17.89 -5.24
N PRO A 81 -0.51 -19.00 -4.99
CA PRO A 81 -1.10 -20.34 -4.88
C PRO A 81 -2.16 -20.51 -3.79
N TYR A 82 -2.19 -19.61 -2.79
CA TYR A 82 -3.15 -19.66 -1.68
C TYR A 82 -4.35 -18.71 -1.87
N LEU A 83 -4.32 -17.86 -2.91
CA LEU A 83 -5.35 -16.84 -3.19
C LEU A 83 -6.06 -17.05 -4.52
N LYS A 84 -5.38 -17.59 -5.54
CA LYS A 84 -5.87 -17.68 -6.93
C LYS A 84 -7.26 -18.30 -7.10
N ASP A 85 -7.65 -19.22 -6.21
CA ASP A 85 -8.95 -19.91 -6.27
C ASP A 85 -10.12 -19.01 -5.78
N ASN A 86 -9.79 -17.93 -5.07
CA ASN A 86 -10.71 -16.96 -4.49
C ASN A 86 -10.71 -15.60 -5.20
N ILE A 87 -10.01 -15.44 -6.31
CA ILE A 87 -10.08 -14.19 -7.07
C ILE A 87 -11.45 -14.08 -7.75
N TRP A 88 -12.10 -12.92 -7.60
CA TRP A 88 -13.32 -12.56 -8.30
C TRP A 88 -13.06 -12.45 -9.80
N LYS A 89 -14.06 -12.80 -10.60
CA LYS A 89 -13.94 -12.89 -12.05
C LYS A 89 -15.05 -12.09 -12.70
N ASN A 90 -14.69 -11.19 -13.61
CA ASN A 90 -15.65 -10.61 -14.54
C ASN A 90 -15.92 -11.64 -15.64
N GLU A 91 -17.02 -12.40 -15.50
CA GLU A 91 -17.39 -13.44 -16.45
C GLU A 91 -17.79 -12.87 -17.82
N ALA A 92 -18.22 -11.62 -17.91
CA ALA A 92 -18.51 -11.00 -19.19
C ALA A 92 -17.24 -10.82 -20.02
N GLU A 93 -16.20 -10.22 -19.43
CA GLU A 93 -14.90 -10.03 -20.06
C GLU A 93 -14.17 -11.35 -20.32
N LEU A 94 -14.17 -12.30 -19.37
CA LEU A 94 -13.49 -13.58 -19.55
C LEU A 94 -14.05 -14.41 -20.71
N ASN A 95 -15.33 -14.24 -21.03
CA ASN A 95 -16.01 -14.89 -22.16
C ASN A 95 -16.16 -13.95 -23.37
N GLY A 96 -15.58 -12.75 -23.28
CA GLY A 96 -15.70 -11.64 -24.22
C GLY A 96 -14.66 -11.65 -25.35
N GLN A 97 -14.47 -10.49 -25.98
CA GLN A 97 -13.50 -10.27 -27.04
C GLN A 97 -12.31 -9.45 -26.52
N PRO A 98 -11.06 -9.88 -26.77
CA PRO A 98 -9.89 -9.11 -26.33
C PRO A 98 -9.90 -7.67 -26.85
N GLY A 99 -9.71 -6.71 -25.95
CA GLY A 99 -9.71 -5.27 -26.25
C GLY A 99 -11.10 -4.65 -26.41
N VAL A 100 -12.15 -5.34 -25.96
CA VAL A 100 -13.53 -4.84 -25.92
C VAL A 100 -13.98 -4.75 -24.47
N ASP A 101 -14.86 -3.80 -24.18
CA ASP A 101 -15.61 -3.72 -22.93
C ASP A 101 -16.94 -4.45 -23.18
N ASP A 102 -16.99 -5.74 -22.83
CA ASP A 102 -18.06 -6.66 -23.18
C ASP A 102 -19.30 -6.51 -22.27
N ASP A 103 -19.12 -6.06 -21.03
CA ASP A 103 -20.25 -5.71 -20.13
C ASP A 103 -20.70 -4.24 -20.23
N ASN A 104 -19.99 -3.41 -20.99
CA ASN A 104 -20.21 -1.97 -21.14
C ASN A 104 -20.16 -1.22 -19.80
N ASN A 105 -19.32 -1.65 -18.86
CA ASN A 105 -19.14 -1.01 -17.57
C ASN A 105 -18.19 0.22 -17.65
N GLY A 106 -17.49 0.38 -18.77
CA GLY A 106 -16.53 1.44 -19.05
C GLY A 106 -15.07 1.02 -18.93
N TYR A 107 -14.77 -0.26 -18.69
CA TYR A 107 -13.43 -0.77 -18.36
C TYR A 107 -13.09 -1.98 -19.24
N ILE A 108 -12.24 -1.77 -20.24
CA ILE A 108 -11.86 -2.80 -21.22
C ILE A 108 -11.06 -3.92 -20.57
N ASP A 109 -11.47 -5.18 -20.73
CA ASP A 109 -10.74 -6.37 -20.30
C ASP A 109 -10.46 -6.40 -18.77
N ASP A 110 -11.39 -5.95 -17.93
CA ASP A 110 -11.26 -5.85 -16.46
C ASP A 110 -11.48 -7.20 -15.72
N PHE A 111 -10.82 -8.25 -16.20
CA PHE A 111 -11.05 -9.66 -15.85
C PHE A 111 -11.15 -10.00 -14.36
N TYR A 112 -10.43 -9.28 -13.50
CA TYR A 112 -10.32 -9.56 -12.06
C TYR A 112 -10.47 -8.29 -11.19
N GLY A 113 -10.88 -7.19 -11.81
CA GLY A 113 -10.88 -5.84 -11.27
C GLY A 113 -10.08 -4.86 -12.13
N TRP A 114 -9.76 -3.69 -11.58
CA TRP A 114 -9.23 -2.57 -12.35
C TRP A 114 -8.03 -1.87 -11.69
N ASN A 115 -7.12 -1.34 -12.52
CA ASN A 115 -6.02 -0.50 -12.09
C ASN A 115 -6.24 0.96 -12.52
N PHE A 116 -6.60 1.80 -11.55
CA PHE A 116 -6.81 3.24 -11.75
C PHE A 116 -5.50 4.04 -11.83
N LEU A 117 -4.34 3.42 -11.58
CA LEU A 117 -3.05 4.09 -11.58
C LEU A 117 -2.29 3.95 -12.89
N GLY A 118 -2.77 3.13 -13.82
CA GLY A 118 -2.04 2.81 -15.05
C GLY A 118 -0.62 2.33 -14.74
N GLU A 119 0.38 2.98 -15.34
CA GLU A 119 1.80 2.65 -15.11
C GLU A 119 2.40 3.34 -13.87
N ALA A 120 1.63 4.15 -13.14
CA ALA A 120 2.15 4.89 -12.00
C ALA A 120 2.42 3.96 -10.81
N ARG A 121 3.69 3.89 -10.41
CA ARG A 121 4.13 3.23 -9.17
C ARG A 121 4.16 4.20 -7.99
N TYR A 122 4.60 5.43 -8.23
CA TYR A 122 4.71 6.47 -7.22
C TYR A 122 3.91 7.68 -7.65
N LEU A 123 3.25 8.34 -6.71
CA LEU A 123 2.57 9.61 -6.93
C LEU A 123 3.11 10.66 -5.98
N ASN A 124 2.81 11.93 -6.26
CA ASN A 124 3.10 12.98 -5.28
C ASN A 124 2.23 12.77 -4.02
N LEU A 125 2.61 13.41 -2.93
CA LEU A 125 1.70 13.59 -1.79
C LEU A 125 0.56 14.54 -2.19
N GLU A 126 -0.60 14.42 -1.56
CA GLU A 126 -1.72 15.34 -1.77
C GLU A 126 -1.33 16.76 -1.34
N VAL A 127 -0.56 16.89 -0.26
CA VAL A 127 -0.03 18.20 0.16
C VAL A 127 0.88 18.83 -0.90
N THR A 128 1.63 18.02 -1.65
CA THR A 128 2.48 18.49 -2.74
C THR A 128 1.63 19.02 -3.91
N ARG A 129 0.57 18.29 -4.27
CA ARG A 129 -0.41 18.72 -5.29
C ARG A 129 -1.12 20.01 -4.87
N GLU A 130 -1.55 20.10 -3.61
CA GLU A 130 -2.19 21.31 -3.08
C GLU A 130 -1.23 22.51 -3.09
N LEU A 131 0.05 22.33 -2.73
CA LEU A 131 1.04 23.41 -2.82
C LEU A 131 1.22 23.90 -4.26
N ALA A 132 1.29 22.99 -5.23
CA ALA A 132 1.40 23.32 -6.64
C ALA A 132 0.18 24.11 -7.13
N ARG A 133 -1.03 23.66 -6.76
CA ARG A 133 -2.30 24.33 -7.09
C ARG A 133 -2.38 25.74 -6.51
N LEU A 134 -2.16 25.90 -5.21
CA LEU A 134 -2.20 27.19 -4.53
C LEU A 134 -1.20 28.19 -5.12
N THR A 135 -0.02 27.69 -5.53
CA THR A 135 1.00 28.50 -6.22
C THR A 135 0.52 28.95 -7.60
N ARG A 136 -0.03 28.03 -8.41
CA ARG A 136 -0.58 28.32 -9.74
C ARG A 136 -1.74 29.33 -9.69
N GLU A 137 -2.59 29.23 -8.67
CA GLU A 137 -3.73 30.13 -8.43
C GLU A 137 -3.33 31.48 -7.81
N ASN A 138 -2.05 31.69 -7.50
CA ASN A 138 -1.53 32.89 -6.84
C ASN A 138 -2.21 33.18 -5.49
N VAL A 139 -2.54 32.14 -4.73
CA VAL A 139 -3.08 32.31 -3.37
C VAL A 139 -2.03 33.01 -2.49
N PRO A 140 -2.40 34.06 -1.71
CA PRO A 140 -1.44 34.77 -0.88
C PRO A 140 -0.73 33.84 0.10
N LYS A 141 0.60 33.96 0.24
CA LYS A 141 1.37 33.19 1.23
C LYS A 141 1.00 33.47 2.68
N THR A 142 0.26 34.55 2.92
CA THR A 142 -0.31 34.92 4.23
C THR A 142 -1.65 34.23 4.50
N ASP A 143 -2.25 33.57 3.51
CA ASP A 143 -3.48 32.81 3.69
C ASP A 143 -3.26 31.68 4.70
N PRO A 144 -4.13 31.52 5.72
CA PRO A 144 -3.94 30.50 6.75
C PRO A 144 -3.86 29.07 6.20
N TYR A 145 -4.61 28.76 5.14
CA TYR A 145 -4.57 27.44 4.50
C TYR A 145 -3.27 27.24 3.72
N PHE A 146 -2.79 28.28 3.00
CA PHE A 146 -1.48 28.23 2.35
C PHE A 146 -0.37 27.96 3.37
N ILE A 147 -0.38 28.66 4.51
CA ILE A 147 0.61 28.47 5.58
C ILE A 147 0.56 27.03 6.10
N LYS A 148 -0.64 26.47 6.33
CA LYS A 148 -0.81 25.08 6.76
C LYS A 148 -0.21 24.09 5.76
N VAL A 149 -0.54 24.22 4.47
CA VAL A 149 -0.04 23.37 3.39
C VAL A 149 1.49 23.47 3.27
N LEU A 150 2.03 24.70 3.22
CA LEU A 150 3.46 24.93 3.10
C LEU A 150 4.22 24.37 4.31
N SER A 151 3.72 24.59 5.53
CA SER A 151 4.36 24.07 6.74
C SER A 151 4.40 22.55 6.75
N TYR A 152 3.30 21.88 6.39
CA TYR A 152 3.26 20.42 6.35
C TYR A 152 4.21 19.89 5.26
N TYR A 153 4.14 20.44 4.04
CA TYR A 153 5.02 20.08 2.94
C TYR A 153 6.50 20.25 3.32
N SER A 154 6.89 21.39 3.88
CA SER A 154 8.27 21.67 4.26
C SER A 154 8.78 20.74 5.35
N ASN A 155 7.96 20.41 6.35
CA ASN A 155 8.34 19.48 7.41
C ASN A 155 8.55 18.07 6.85
N LYS A 156 7.57 17.56 6.09
CA LYS A 156 7.67 16.23 5.48
C LYS A 156 8.83 16.12 4.50
N LYS A 157 8.99 17.12 3.63
CA LYS A 157 10.12 17.19 2.71
C LYS A 157 11.46 17.22 3.44
N SER A 158 11.57 17.92 4.58
CA SER A 158 12.80 17.95 5.36
C SER A 158 13.13 16.61 6.01
N GLU A 159 12.13 15.91 6.56
CA GLU A 159 12.27 14.56 7.12
C GLU A 159 12.80 13.59 6.05
N ASP A 160 12.14 13.59 4.88
CA ASP A 160 12.49 12.67 3.81
C ASP A 160 13.80 13.06 3.13
N ILE A 161 14.02 14.34 2.78
CA ILE A 161 15.28 14.77 2.16
C ILE A 161 16.48 14.43 3.03
N SER A 162 16.37 14.55 4.36
CA SER A 162 17.47 14.18 5.24
C SER A 162 17.78 12.68 5.17
N THR A 163 16.75 11.84 5.12
CA THR A 163 16.87 10.39 4.93
C THR A 163 17.44 10.07 3.55
N LEU A 164 17.01 10.78 2.52
CA LEU A 164 17.41 10.57 1.14
C LEU A 164 18.84 11.04 0.87
N ASP A 165 19.25 12.20 1.40
CA ASP A 165 20.65 12.67 1.38
C ASP A 165 21.58 11.67 2.06
N PHE A 166 21.12 11.07 3.17
CA PHE A 166 21.84 10.01 3.84
C PHE A 166 21.95 8.75 2.97
N LEU A 167 20.85 8.28 2.36
CA LEU A 167 20.83 7.09 1.50
C LEU A 167 21.67 7.31 0.23
N GLN A 168 21.45 8.41 -0.49
CA GLN A 168 22.21 8.80 -1.67
C GLN A 168 23.69 8.97 -1.36
N GLY A 169 24.02 9.68 -0.27
CA GLY A 169 25.41 9.86 0.15
C GLY A 169 26.10 8.55 0.49
N THR A 170 25.38 7.61 1.11
CA THR A 170 25.88 6.26 1.41
C THR A 170 26.09 5.44 0.14
N ALA A 171 25.14 5.49 -0.79
CA ALA A 171 25.20 4.82 -2.08
C ALA A 171 26.29 5.38 -3.00
N ASP A 172 26.41 6.70 -3.12
CA ASP A 172 27.45 7.35 -3.92
C ASP A 172 28.83 7.06 -3.36
N GLU A 173 28.97 7.04 -2.03
CA GLU A 173 30.21 6.61 -1.40
C GLU A 173 30.49 5.16 -1.79
N PHE A 174 29.52 4.25 -1.67
CA PHE A 174 29.64 2.85 -2.10
C PHE A 174 30.04 2.68 -3.59
N ARG A 175 29.36 3.35 -4.52
CA ARG A 175 29.62 3.30 -5.97
C ARG A 175 31.02 3.75 -6.37
N LYS A 176 31.66 4.65 -5.59
CA LYS A 176 33.08 5.00 -5.81
C LYS A 176 34.00 3.79 -5.65
N TYR A 177 33.62 2.83 -4.82
CA TYR A 177 34.39 1.61 -4.54
C TYR A 177 34.00 0.44 -5.43
N GLU A 178 32.81 0.44 -6.06
CA GLU A 178 32.49 -0.50 -7.15
C GLU A 178 33.51 -0.40 -8.30
N LYS A 179 34.02 0.80 -8.59
CA LYS A 179 35.10 1.01 -9.58
C LYS A 179 36.43 0.34 -9.20
N ILE A 180 36.59 -0.07 -7.94
CA ILE A 180 37.79 -0.73 -7.40
C ILE A 180 37.66 -2.25 -7.47
N LEU A 181 36.43 -2.77 -7.57
CA LEU A 181 36.16 -4.18 -7.85
C LEU A 181 36.21 -4.36 -9.36
N GLU A 182 37.33 -4.89 -9.86
CA GLU A 182 37.38 -5.39 -11.24
C GLU A 182 36.19 -6.34 -11.44
N GLU A 183 35.31 -6.02 -12.39
CA GLU A 183 34.12 -6.80 -12.80
C GLU A 183 32.75 -6.48 -12.14
N GLY A 184 32.62 -5.44 -11.32
CA GLY A 184 31.28 -4.92 -10.94
C GLY A 184 30.39 -5.88 -10.14
N ASN A 185 30.99 -6.87 -9.47
CA ASN A 185 30.33 -7.81 -8.58
C ASN A 185 30.34 -7.33 -7.12
N TYR A 186 29.29 -7.64 -6.35
CA TYR A 186 29.21 -7.40 -4.91
C TYR A 186 30.23 -8.25 -4.13
N PRO A 187 30.71 -7.81 -2.94
CA PRO A 187 31.63 -8.61 -2.14
C PRO A 187 31.00 -9.97 -1.80
N THR A 188 31.76 -11.03 -2.00
CA THR A 188 31.38 -12.43 -1.72
C THR A 188 32.12 -13.00 -0.51
N SER A 189 33.08 -12.26 0.04
CA SER A 189 33.82 -12.64 1.24
C SER A 189 34.04 -11.49 2.22
N GLN A 190 34.23 -11.85 3.49
CA GLN A 190 34.62 -10.91 4.56
C GLN A 190 36.00 -10.27 4.30
N GLU A 191 36.88 -10.93 3.55
CA GLU A 191 38.19 -10.37 3.20
C GLU A 191 38.07 -9.24 2.18
N GLU A 192 37.16 -9.38 1.21
CA GLU A 192 36.82 -8.32 0.26
C GLU A 192 36.20 -7.12 0.97
N VAL A 193 35.25 -7.35 1.89
CA VAL A 193 34.67 -6.28 2.72
C VAL A 193 35.77 -5.52 3.46
N LYS A 194 36.63 -6.19 4.23
CA LYS A 194 37.72 -5.54 4.98
C LYS A 194 38.71 -4.77 4.10
N LYS A 195 38.91 -5.20 2.85
CA LYS A 195 39.76 -4.48 1.88
C LYS A 195 39.10 -3.18 1.42
N ILE A 196 37.78 -3.19 1.24
CA ILE A 196 36.99 -2.02 0.85
C ILE A 196 36.84 -1.05 2.03
N GLU A 197 36.54 -1.55 3.24
CA GLU A 197 36.33 -0.73 4.45
C GLU A 197 37.51 0.21 4.76
N LYS A 198 38.74 -0.23 4.50
CA LYS A 198 39.97 0.56 4.72
C LYS A 198 40.11 1.75 3.78
N GLN A 199 39.36 1.77 2.69
CA GLN A 199 39.42 2.80 1.65
C GLN A 199 38.25 3.79 1.76
N LEU A 200 37.21 3.46 2.54
CA LEU A 200 36.06 4.33 2.80
C LEU A 200 36.49 5.59 3.55
N THR A 201 36.04 6.76 3.07
CA THR A 201 36.32 8.05 3.71
C THR A 201 35.09 8.96 3.68
N GLY A 202 35.13 10.10 4.38
CA GLY A 202 34.07 11.11 4.30
C GLY A 202 32.88 10.86 5.24
N LYS A 203 31.86 11.70 5.10
CA LYS A 203 30.72 11.81 6.04
C LYS A 203 29.92 10.51 6.19
N TYR A 204 29.81 9.71 5.13
CA TYR A 204 28.97 8.51 5.09
C TYR A 204 29.76 7.19 5.19
N GLN A 205 31.06 7.24 5.55
CA GLN A 205 31.92 6.06 5.54
C GLN A 205 31.41 4.90 6.41
N GLU A 206 30.89 5.17 7.61
CA GLU A 206 30.40 4.11 8.52
C GLU A 206 29.09 3.50 8.02
N ALA A 207 28.21 4.32 7.44
CA ALA A 207 27.01 3.83 6.79
C ALA A 207 27.35 2.91 5.60
N ALA A 208 28.38 3.28 4.81
CA ALA A 208 28.85 2.47 3.70
C ALA A 208 29.48 1.13 4.16
N LYS A 209 30.20 1.08 5.30
CA LYS A 209 30.69 -0.18 5.90
C LYS A 209 29.57 -1.13 6.27
N ASN A 210 28.53 -0.59 6.90
CA ASN A 210 27.36 -1.36 7.29
C ASN A 210 26.63 -1.91 6.05
N LEU A 211 26.48 -1.08 5.02
CA LEU A 211 25.86 -1.49 3.76
C LEU A 211 26.67 -2.60 3.04
N LEU A 212 28.00 -2.52 3.03
CA LEU A 212 28.87 -3.57 2.48
C LEU A 212 28.69 -4.92 3.17
N SER A 213 28.60 -4.90 4.50
CA SER A 213 28.37 -6.11 5.29
C SER A 213 26.99 -6.72 5.00
N GLN A 214 25.99 -5.88 4.73
CA GLN A 214 24.65 -6.31 4.34
C GLN A 214 24.63 -6.88 2.92
N TYR A 215 25.26 -6.23 1.95
CA TYR A 215 25.34 -6.75 0.58
C TYR A 215 26.12 -8.07 0.50
N LEU A 216 27.19 -8.23 1.28
CA LEU A 216 27.85 -9.53 1.43
C LEU A 216 26.87 -10.61 1.91
N PHE A 217 26.08 -10.29 2.93
CA PHE A 217 25.07 -11.21 3.45
C PHE A 217 24.00 -11.55 2.40
N LEU A 218 23.48 -10.57 1.67
CA LEU A 218 22.49 -10.78 0.61
C LEU A 218 23.06 -11.55 -0.59
N SER A 219 24.30 -11.25 -0.98
CA SER A 219 25.03 -12.00 -2.01
C SER A 219 25.19 -13.48 -1.63
N ILE A 220 25.55 -13.78 -0.37
CA ILE A 220 25.62 -15.15 0.16
C ILE A 220 24.25 -15.85 0.11
N LEU A 221 23.15 -15.12 0.29
CA LEU A 221 21.78 -15.63 0.14
C LEU A 221 21.33 -15.76 -1.33
N GLY A 222 22.17 -15.37 -2.29
CA GLY A 222 21.96 -15.52 -3.72
C GLY A 222 21.01 -14.48 -4.31
N PHE A 223 21.02 -13.25 -3.81
CA PHE A 223 20.37 -12.10 -4.44
C PHE A 223 21.23 -11.56 -5.60
N SER A 224 20.58 -11.19 -6.71
CA SER A 224 21.25 -10.65 -7.89
C SER A 224 21.54 -9.16 -7.74
N ARG A 225 22.40 -8.64 -8.63
CA ARG A 225 22.77 -7.22 -8.61
C ARG A 225 21.63 -6.31 -9.01
N GLU A 226 20.85 -6.73 -10.00
CA GLU A 226 19.67 -6.02 -10.47
C GLU A 226 18.63 -5.88 -9.36
N GLU A 227 18.46 -6.92 -8.52
CA GLU A 227 17.55 -6.89 -7.36
C GLU A 227 17.98 -5.91 -6.26
N LEU A 228 19.27 -5.57 -6.17
CA LEU A 228 19.82 -4.64 -5.17
C LEU A 228 19.83 -3.19 -5.69
N ASP A 229 20.18 -3.01 -6.97
CA ASP A 229 20.17 -1.70 -7.65
C ASP A 229 18.74 -1.15 -7.78
N GLU A 230 17.73 -2.01 -8.00
CA GLU A 230 16.33 -1.57 -8.04
C GLU A 230 15.88 -0.98 -6.70
N TYR A 231 16.32 -1.56 -5.58
CA TYR A 231 15.99 -1.10 -4.23
C TYR A 231 16.63 0.24 -3.87
N GLU A 232 17.88 0.47 -4.28
CA GLU A 232 18.54 1.77 -4.05
C GLU A 232 17.88 2.89 -4.86
N ASN A 233 17.54 2.61 -6.12
CA ASN A 233 16.86 3.57 -6.99
C ASN A 233 15.42 3.86 -6.53
N ASP A 234 14.75 2.92 -5.85
CA ASP A 234 13.41 3.08 -5.29
C ASP A 234 13.32 4.32 -4.37
N TYR A 235 14.25 4.50 -3.43
CA TYR A 235 14.25 5.67 -2.54
C TYR A 235 14.46 6.99 -3.27
N ILE A 236 15.36 7.02 -4.25
CA ILE A 236 15.64 8.22 -5.04
C ILE A 236 14.41 8.59 -5.88
N LEU A 237 13.73 7.60 -6.43
CA LEU A 237 12.50 7.81 -7.18
C LEU A 237 11.38 8.28 -6.25
N LYS A 238 11.24 7.74 -5.04
CA LYS A 238 10.31 8.27 -4.02
C LYS A 238 10.55 9.75 -3.75
N ALA A 239 11.80 10.14 -3.48
CA ALA A 239 12.18 11.53 -3.28
C ALA A 239 11.69 12.44 -4.41
N LYS A 240 11.95 11.97 -5.63
CA LYS A 240 11.62 12.67 -6.85
C LYS A 240 10.10 12.81 -6.97
N TYR A 241 9.34 11.74 -6.85
CA TYR A 241 7.90 11.79 -7.10
C TYR A 241 7.11 12.41 -5.94
N LEU A 242 7.37 12.08 -4.68
CA LEU A 242 6.56 12.55 -3.54
C LEU A 242 6.46 14.08 -3.43
N TYR A 243 7.56 14.78 -3.74
CA TYR A 243 7.71 16.22 -3.53
C TYR A 243 7.84 17.04 -4.82
N ASP A 244 7.78 16.40 -5.97
CA ASP A 244 7.71 17.10 -7.25
C ASP A 244 6.35 17.76 -7.40
N THR A 245 6.37 19.07 -7.67
CA THR A 245 5.18 19.88 -7.89
C THR A 245 4.72 19.85 -9.35
N SER A 246 5.45 19.13 -10.23
CA SER A 246 5.04 18.88 -11.61
C SER A 246 3.88 17.88 -11.68
N ASP A 247 3.10 17.98 -12.75
CA ASP A 247 1.90 17.16 -12.93
C ASP A 247 2.26 15.73 -13.36
N VAL A 248 1.72 14.74 -12.63
CA VAL A 248 1.91 13.30 -12.88
C VAL A 248 0.80 12.66 -13.72
N CYS A 249 -0.24 13.41 -14.12
CA CYS A 249 -1.41 12.89 -14.87
C CYS A 249 -1.04 12.12 -16.15
N SER A 250 0.05 12.50 -16.82
CA SER A 250 0.46 11.84 -18.08
C SER A 250 0.83 10.36 -17.93
N VAL A 251 1.15 9.90 -16.71
CA VAL A 251 1.52 8.50 -16.45
C VAL A 251 0.29 7.62 -16.24
N ILE A 252 -0.79 8.18 -15.68
CA ILE A 252 -2.05 7.47 -15.41
C ILE A 252 -2.93 7.41 -16.65
N GLY A 253 -2.81 8.42 -17.53
CA GLY A 253 -3.62 8.51 -18.75
C GLY A 253 -5.02 9.07 -18.51
N ASP A 254 -5.16 9.90 -17.47
CA ASP A 254 -6.44 10.49 -17.06
C ASP A 254 -6.43 12.01 -17.12
N ASN A 255 -7.60 12.61 -16.88
CA ASN A 255 -7.72 14.03 -16.56
C ASN A 255 -8.12 14.20 -15.08
N ALA A 256 -7.18 14.64 -14.24
CA ALA A 256 -7.42 14.79 -12.81
C ALA A 256 -8.53 15.79 -12.43
N GLU A 257 -8.98 16.65 -13.35
CA GLU A 257 -10.06 17.60 -13.10
C GLU A 257 -11.45 17.01 -13.44
N ILE A 258 -11.52 15.89 -14.17
CA ILE A 258 -12.78 15.18 -14.46
C ILE A 258 -12.93 14.06 -13.44
N LEU A 259 -13.69 14.31 -12.38
CA LEU A 259 -13.76 13.45 -11.19
C LEU A 259 -14.56 12.16 -11.42
N ASP A 260 -15.46 12.15 -12.40
CA ASP A 260 -16.32 11.02 -12.78
C ASP A 260 -15.87 10.35 -14.10
N GLU A 261 -14.65 10.63 -14.56
CA GLU A 261 -14.07 10.00 -15.75
C GLU A 261 -14.01 8.47 -15.58
N LYS A 262 -14.51 7.74 -16.57
CA LYS A 262 -14.43 6.28 -16.64
C LYS A 262 -13.43 5.82 -17.71
N GLY A 263 -12.93 4.60 -17.57
CA GLY A 263 -12.07 3.95 -18.57
C GLY A 263 -10.62 4.44 -18.63
N TYR A 264 -10.19 5.29 -17.70
CA TYR A 264 -8.76 5.59 -17.52
C TYR A 264 -8.07 4.50 -16.69
N GLY A 265 -6.74 4.43 -16.76
CA GLY A 265 -5.98 3.33 -16.16
C GLY A 265 -5.88 2.13 -17.11
N ASN A 266 -5.76 0.92 -16.56
CA ASN A 266 -5.66 -0.31 -17.34
C ASN A 266 -6.08 -1.56 -16.54
N ASN A 267 -6.01 -2.74 -17.15
CA ASN A 267 -6.29 -4.02 -16.52
C ASN A 267 -5.07 -4.68 -15.84
N ASP A 268 -3.92 -4.00 -15.73
CA ASP A 268 -2.75 -4.50 -15.01
C ASP A 268 -2.87 -4.23 -13.51
N ILE A 269 -3.62 -5.10 -12.84
CA ILE A 269 -3.81 -5.06 -11.38
C ILE A 269 -2.61 -5.58 -10.57
N LYS A 270 -1.55 -6.05 -11.22
CA LYS A 270 -0.34 -6.51 -10.53
C LYS A 270 0.55 -5.31 -10.20
N SER A 271 1.12 -5.32 -9.00
CA SER A 271 2.11 -4.34 -8.59
C SER A 271 3.51 -4.94 -8.69
N LYS A 272 4.39 -4.35 -9.51
CA LYS A 272 5.79 -4.81 -9.60
C LYS A 272 6.51 -4.50 -8.29
N GLY A 273 6.89 -5.55 -7.55
CA GLY A 273 7.68 -5.42 -6.33
C GLY A 273 6.90 -5.02 -5.07
N ASP A 274 5.59 -4.80 -5.16
CA ASP A 274 4.76 -4.55 -3.98
C ASP A 274 3.93 -5.79 -3.61
N VAL A 275 3.80 -5.99 -2.30
CA VAL A 275 3.10 -7.12 -1.68
C VAL A 275 2.03 -6.66 -0.69
N HIS A 276 1.82 -5.34 -0.51
CA HIS A 276 0.87 -4.83 0.47
C HIS A 276 -0.55 -5.36 0.21
N GLY A 277 -1.09 -5.15 -1.00
CA GLY A 277 -2.40 -5.70 -1.38
C GLY A 277 -2.47 -7.22 -1.28
N THR A 278 -1.45 -7.95 -1.75
CA THR A 278 -1.40 -9.42 -1.60
C THR A 278 -1.45 -9.85 -0.13
N HIS A 279 -0.79 -9.12 0.77
CA HIS A 279 -0.78 -9.40 2.20
C HIS A 279 -2.16 -9.13 2.84
N VAL A 280 -2.77 -7.97 2.54
CA VAL A 280 -4.13 -7.63 2.99
C VAL A 280 -5.13 -8.69 2.51
N THR A 281 -5.06 -9.08 1.25
CA THR A 281 -5.90 -10.13 0.67
C THR A 281 -5.67 -11.49 1.34
N GLY A 282 -4.43 -11.80 1.73
CA GLY A 282 -4.08 -12.98 2.53
C GLY A 282 -4.85 -13.06 3.86
N ILE A 283 -4.91 -11.95 4.60
CA ILE A 283 -5.65 -11.84 5.86
C ILE A 283 -7.14 -12.13 5.65
N ILE A 284 -7.69 -11.74 4.50
CA ILE A 284 -9.11 -11.92 4.18
C ILE A 284 -9.37 -13.36 3.71
N ALA A 285 -8.72 -13.83 2.65
CA ALA A 285 -9.21 -14.96 1.86
C ALA A 285 -8.19 -16.05 1.56
N SER A 286 -7.04 -16.09 2.25
CA SER A 286 -6.10 -17.19 2.07
C SER A 286 -6.73 -18.54 2.43
N THR A 287 -6.55 -19.54 1.56
CA THR A 287 -7.18 -20.88 1.67
C THR A 287 -6.29 -21.93 2.33
N LYS A 288 -5.00 -21.66 2.46
CA LYS A 288 -3.99 -22.57 3.03
C LYS A 288 -3.15 -21.79 4.06
N GLU A 289 -2.22 -22.48 4.73
CA GLU A 289 -1.22 -21.92 5.68
C GLU A 289 -1.26 -20.38 5.79
N GLY A 290 -1.74 -19.85 6.91
CA GLY A 290 -2.13 -18.43 6.99
C GLY A 290 -3.57 -18.24 6.51
N VAL A 291 -4.48 -19.14 6.89
CA VAL A 291 -5.90 -19.13 6.50
C VAL A 291 -6.52 -17.79 6.88
N GLY A 292 -7.16 -17.16 5.91
CA GLY A 292 -7.80 -15.86 6.07
C GLY A 292 -9.05 -15.94 6.96
N GLN A 293 -9.55 -14.78 7.36
CA GLN A 293 -10.76 -14.67 8.17
C GLN A 293 -12.00 -15.19 7.43
N ALA A 294 -12.05 -15.03 6.10
CA ALA A 294 -13.14 -15.44 5.21
C ALA A 294 -12.56 -16.17 3.97
N PRO A 295 -12.09 -17.43 4.10
CA PRO A 295 -11.39 -18.16 3.04
C PRO A 295 -12.28 -18.63 1.88
N PHE A 296 -13.54 -18.20 1.84
CA PHE A 296 -14.50 -18.44 0.76
C PHE A 296 -14.96 -17.14 0.08
N ALA A 297 -14.50 -15.98 0.57
CA ALA A 297 -14.80 -14.69 -0.06
C ALA A 297 -14.15 -14.62 -1.44
N LYS A 298 -14.84 -13.99 -2.39
CA LYS A 298 -14.28 -13.66 -3.70
C LYS A 298 -13.64 -12.29 -3.65
N ILE A 299 -12.40 -12.19 -4.11
CA ILE A 299 -11.58 -10.97 -3.99
C ILE A 299 -11.56 -10.23 -5.32
N MET A 300 -12.16 -9.05 -5.35
CA MET A 300 -12.06 -8.12 -6.46
C MET A 300 -10.86 -7.19 -6.22
N CYS A 301 -9.96 -7.14 -7.18
CA CYS A 301 -8.69 -6.43 -7.04
C CYS A 301 -8.78 -5.02 -7.62
N LEU A 302 -8.71 -3.99 -6.77
CA LEU A 302 -8.71 -2.60 -7.21
C LEU A 302 -7.40 -1.92 -6.84
N ARG A 303 -6.65 -1.52 -7.85
CA ARG A 303 -5.42 -0.75 -7.65
C ARG A 303 -5.71 0.74 -7.72
N VAL A 304 -5.72 1.37 -6.56
CA VAL A 304 -6.04 2.80 -6.34
C VAL A 304 -5.04 3.50 -5.43
N VAL A 305 -4.18 2.74 -4.75
CA VAL A 305 -3.14 3.24 -3.85
C VAL A 305 -1.80 3.11 -4.54
N PRO A 306 -1.00 4.17 -4.70
CA PRO A 306 0.34 4.01 -5.26
C PRO A 306 1.22 3.21 -4.29
N GLN A 307 2.34 2.65 -4.77
CA GLN A 307 3.31 2.01 -3.87
C GLN A 307 3.85 3.02 -2.85
N GLU A 308 3.97 4.29 -3.27
CA GLU A 308 4.28 5.43 -2.41
C GLU A 308 3.61 6.70 -2.92
N GLY A 309 3.32 7.61 -1.99
CA GLY A 309 2.56 8.82 -2.24
C GLY A 309 1.12 8.68 -1.78
N ASP A 310 0.33 9.72 -2.01
CA ASP A 310 -1.07 9.73 -1.60
C ASP A 310 -1.96 9.39 -2.80
N GLU A 311 -2.91 8.49 -2.58
CA GLU A 311 -4.02 8.20 -3.47
C GLU A 311 -4.81 9.47 -3.83
N ARG A 312 -5.36 9.54 -5.05
CA ARG A 312 -6.22 10.68 -5.43
C ARG A 312 -7.67 10.39 -5.06
N ASP A 313 -8.39 11.43 -4.64
CA ASP A 313 -9.81 11.30 -4.26
C ASP A 313 -10.67 10.74 -5.40
N LYS A 314 -10.32 11.06 -6.65
CA LYS A 314 -10.93 10.53 -7.87
C LYS A 314 -10.77 9.00 -7.97
N ASP A 315 -9.56 8.49 -7.77
CA ASP A 315 -9.26 7.05 -7.90
C ASP A 315 -9.97 6.26 -6.80
N ILE A 316 -10.02 6.79 -5.58
CA ILE A 316 -10.79 6.20 -4.48
C ILE A 316 -12.29 6.20 -4.76
N ALA A 317 -12.86 7.33 -5.18
CA ALA A 317 -14.29 7.41 -5.48
C ALA A 317 -14.70 6.47 -6.62
N ASN A 318 -13.94 6.46 -7.73
CA ASN A 318 -14.20 5.56 -8.84
C ASN A 318 -13.99 4.09 -8.49
N GLY A 319 -12.99 3.76 -7.66
CA GLY A 319 -12.82 2.41 -7.13
C GLY A 319 -14.00 1.95 -6.27
N ILE A 320 -14.56 2.82 -5.43
CA ILE A 320 -15.77 2.50 -4.65
C ILE A 320 -16.96 2.26 -5.58
N ILE A 321 -17.19 3.14 -6.56
CA ILE A 321 -18.31 3.00 -7.51
C ILE A 321 -18.16 1.72 -8.32
N TYR A 322 -16.96 1.45 -8.85
CA TYR A 322 -16.65 0.21 -9.58
C TYR A 322 -16.96 -1.02 -8.74
N ALA A 323 -16.51 -1.05 -7.48
CA ALA A 323 -16.74 -2.17 -6.59
C ALA A 323 -18.23 -2.45 -6.40
N VAL A 324 -19.00 -1.39 -6.12
CA VAL A 324 -20.44 -1.47 -5.89
C VAL A 324 -21.16 -1.95 -7.16
N ASP A 325 -20.84 -1.37 -8.31
CA ASP A 325 -21.48 -1.68 -9.60
C ASP A 325 -21.17 -3.11 -10.05
N ASN A 326 -20.00 -3.64 -9.70
CA ASN A 326 -19.58 -5.03 -9.95
C ASN A 326 -19.94 -6.02 -8.82
N GLY A 327 -20.83 -5.62 -7.89
CA GLY A 327 -21.46 -6.52 -6.94
C GLY A 327 -20.68 -6.80 -5.65
N ALA A 328 -19.65 -6.01 -5.34
CA ALA A 328 -18.99 -6.09 -4.04
C ALA A 328 -19.98 -5.78 -2.90
N LYS A 329 -19.88 -6.55 -1.81
CA LYS A 329 -20.65 -6.33 -0.57
C LYS A 329 -19.81 -5.75 0.55
N ILE A 330 -18.48 -5.86 0.43
CA ILE A 330 -17.52 -5.28 1.34
C ILE A 330 -16.42 -4.63 0.49
N ILE A 331 -16.03 -3.43 0.87
CA ILE A 331 -14.88 -2.72 0.31
C ILE A 331 -13.89 -2.51 1.45
N ASN A 332 -12.64 -2.94 1.26
CA ASN A 332 -11.55 -2.68 2.19
C ASN A 332 -10.56 -1.70 1.56
N LEU A 333 -10.30 -0.58 2.24
CA LEU A 333 -9.26 0.38 1.90
C LEU A 333 -8.20 0.41 3.01
N SER A 334 -6.98 0.01 2.68
CA SER A 334 -5.85 0.00 3.61
C SER A 334 -4.87 1.15 3.31
N ALA A 335 -5.42 2.37 3.22
CA ALA A 335 -4.68 3.60 2.97
C ALA A 335 -5.43 4.79 3.60
N GLY A 336 -4.74 5.93 3.69
CA GLY A 336 -5.34 7.20 4.07
C GLY A 336 -4.34 8.34 4.08
N LYS A 337 -4.87 9.56 4.09
CA LYS A 337 -4.07 10.79 3.93
C LYS A 337 -4.60 11.98 4.74
N TYR A 338 -3.76 12.98 4.97
CA TYR A 338 -4.08 14.16 5.80
C TYR A 338 -4.59 15.37 5.03
N PHE A 339 -4.44 15.35 3.72
CA PHE A 339 -5.00 16.35 2.81
C PHE A 339 -5.88 15.62 1.82
N SER A 340 -7.03 16.20 1.51
CA SER A 340 -7.94 15.70 0.48
C SER A 340 -8.44 16.91 -0.28
N ARG A 341 -8.29 16.89 -1.60
CA ARG A 341 -8.64 17.99 -2.50
C ARG A 341 -10.14 17.99 -2.77
N ASN A 342 -10.70 16.80 -3.00
CA ASN A 342 -12.10 16.57 -3.33
C ASN A 342 -12.74 15.56 -2.36
N PRO A 343 -12.76 15.82 -1.03
CA PRO A 343 -13.32 14.89 -0.06
C PRO A 343 -14.81 14.64 -0.27
N GLU A 344 -15.52 15.62 -0.87
CA GLU A 344 -16.94 15.50 -1.21
C GLU A 344 -17.21 14.40 -2.24
N THR A 345 -16.30 14.18 -3.20
CA THR A 345 -16.42 13.12 -4.21
C THR A 345 -16.32 11.74 -3.57
N VAL A 346 -15.39 11.55 -2.65
CA VAL A 346 -15.27 10.29 -1.89
C VAL A 346 -16.48 10.10 -0.97
N LYS A 347 -16.94 11.18 -0.31
CA LYS A 347 -18.16 11.16 0.51
C LYS A 347 -19.38 10.72 -0.31
N ASP A 348 -19.57 11.24 -1.51
CA ASP A 348 -20.70 10.86 -2.37
C ASP A 348 -20.60 9.39 -2.83
N ALA A 349 -19.40 8.89 -3.13
CA ALA A 349 -19.18 7.47 -3.44
C ALA A 349 -19.46 6.55 -2.23
N ILE A 350 -19.10 6.95 -1.00
CA ILE A 350 -19.43 6.20 0.21
C ILE A 350 -20.95 6.18 0.44
N LYS A 351 -21.65 7.32 0.23
CA LYS A 351 -23.13 7.35 0.30
C LYS A 351 -23.78 6.46 -0.78
N TYR A 352 -23.17 6.37 -1.96
CA TYR A 352 -23.62 5.44 -2.98
C TYR A 352 -23.49 3.98 -2.51
N ALA A 353 -22.33 3.60 -1.98
CA ALA A 353 -22.12 2.28 -1.38
C ALA A 353 -23.12 1.99 -0.23
N GLU A 354 -23.37 2.99 0.63
CA GLU A 354 -24.36 2.90 1.72
C GLU A 354 -25.77 2.63 1.17
N SER A 355 -26.18 3.34 0.12
CA SER A 355 -27.48 3.14 -0.53
C SER A 355 -27.65 1.77 -1.21
N LYS A 356 -26.54 1.04 -1.39
CA LYS A 356 -26.48 -0.28 -2.03
C LYS A 356 -26.20 -1.41 -1.05
N ASP A 357 -26.22 -1.11 0.25
CA ASP A 357 -25.95 -2.06 1.33
C ASP A 357 -24.55 -2.70 1.20
N VAL A 358 -23.55 -1.85 0.97
CA VAL A 358 -22.14 -2.23 0.86
C VAL A 358 -21.36 -1.67 2.03
N LEU A 359 -20.68 -2.55 2.78
CA LEU A 359 -19.85 -2.18 3.93
C LEU A 359 -18.51 -1.61 3.45
N PHE A 360 -18.11 -0.45 3.99
CA PHE A 360 -16.81 0.16 3.74
C PHE A 360 -15.91 0.09 4.98
N VAL A 361 -14.78 -0.61 4.87
CA VAL A 361 -13.82 -0.83 5.95
C VAL A 361 -12.54 -0.07 5.63
N VAL A 362 -12.07 0.75 6.56
CA VAL A 362 -10.88 1.59 6.38
C VAL A 362 -9.96 1.48 7.59
N SER A 363 -8.65 1.49 7.37
CA SER A 363 -7.66 1.57 8.45
C SER A 363 -7.69 2.94 9.15
N ALA A 364 -7.46 2.98 10.47
CA ALA A 364 -7.44 4.22 11.24
C ALA A 364 -6.19 5.09 11.04
N GLY A 365 -5.14 4.55 10.39
CA GLY A 365 -3.81 5.16 10.33
C GLY A 365 -2.86 4.57 11.37
N ASN A 366 -1.56 4.84 11.20
CA ASN A 366 -0.45 4.25 11.96
C ASN A 366 0.34 5.29 12.77
N GLU A 367 -0.12 6.53 12.84
CA GLU A 367 0.65 7.66 13.35
C GLU A 367 0.45 7.90 14.85
N LEU A 368 -0.22 6.98 15.55
CA LEU A 368 -0.48 7.04 17.00
C LEU A 368 -1.17 8.35 17.43
N VAL A 369 -2.05 8.86 16.58
CA VAL A 369 -2.84 10.08 16.81
C VAL A 369 -4.29 9.76 17.16
N ASP A 370 -4.92 10.68 17.89
CA ASP A 370 -6.37 10.67 18.03
C ASP A 370 -7.00 11.14 16.71
N ILE A 371 -7.79 10.27 16.07
CA ILE A 371 -8.46 10.54 14.79
C ILE A 371 -9.60 11.56 14.92
N TRP A 372 -10.02 11.92 16.14
CA TRP A 372 -10.94 13.03 16.38
C TRP A 372 -10.24 14.39 16.30
N ASP A 373 -8.95 14.43 16.66
CA ASP A 373 -8.14 15.65 16.62
C ASP A 373 -7.36 15.78 15.30
N THR A 374 -6.98 14.65 14.71
CA THR A 374 -6.21 14.58 13.47
C THR A 374 -7.03 13.90 12.38
N ILE A 375 -7.55 14.71 11.46
CA ILE A 375 -8.36 14.24 10.33
C ILE A 375 -7.48 13.40 9.38
N ASN A 376 -7.80 12.12 9.27
CA ASN A 376 -7.29 11.21 8.23
C ASN A 376 -8.46 10.85 7.29
N TYR A 377 -8.24 11.00 5.98
CA TYR A 377 -9.24 10.73 4.95
C TYR A 377 -9.09 9.31 4.40
N PRO A 378 -10.20 8.62 4.08
CA PRO A 378 -11.59 9.08 4.25
C PRO A 378 -12.03 9.10 5.72
N VAL A 379 -12.84 10.10 6.09
CA VAL A 379 -13.36 10.26 7.46
C VAL A 379 -14.71 9.56 7.65
N LYS A 380 -14.95 9.02 8.85
CA LYS A 380 -16.23 8.37 9.23
C LYS A 380 -17.43 9.32 9.31
N PHE A 381 -17.20 10.63 9.31
CA PHE A 381 -18.24 11.63 9.46
C PHE A 381 -18.20 12.67 8.34
N TYR A 382 -19.34 13.28 8.07
CA TYR A 382 -19.48 14.36 7.11
C TYR A 382 -20.41 15.45 7.65
N LYS A 383 -20.39 16.62 7.04
CA LYS A 383 -21.31 17.72 7.39
C LYS A 383 -22.44 17.81 6.37
N GLU A 384 -23.67 17.85 6.85
CA GLU A 384 -24.85 18.09 6.01
C GLU A 384 -25.72 19.14 6.72
N ASN A 385 -26.00 20.26 6.04
CA ASN A 385 -26.75 21.40 6.60
C ASN A 385 -26.18 21.90 7.95
N GLY A 386 -24.85 21.88 8.09
CA GLY A 386 -24.15 22.32 9.31
C GLY A 386 -24.15 21.29 10.47
N GLN A 387 -24.78 20.13 10.29
CA GLN A 387 -24.79 19.06 11.29
C GLN A 387 -23.80 17.96 10.93
N ILE A 388 -23.13 17.40 11.94
CA ILE A 388 -22.26 16.23 11.78
C ILE A 388 -23.14 14.99 11.65
N LYS A 389 -22.92 14.22 10.60
CA LYS A 389 -23.52 12.91 10.35
C LYS A 389 -22.42 11.87 10.22
N TYR A 390 -22.78 10.61 10.43
CA TYR A 390 -21.88 9.47 10.32
C TYR A 390 -22.36 8.57 9.19
N PHE A 391 -21.42 7.89 8.53
CA PHE A 391 -21.75 6.81 7.62
C PHE A 391 -22.13 5.57 8.42
N ASP A 392 -23.31 5.03 8.15
CA ASP A 392 -23.82 3.82 8.80
C ASP A 392 -23.10 2.58 8.27
N ASN A 393 -22.63 2.62 7.03
CA ASN A 393 -21.91 1.54 6.37
C ASN A 393 -20.38 1.60 6.54
N MET A 394 -19.82 2.52 7.34
CA MET A 394 -18.36 2.68 7.45
C MET A 394 -17.80 2.21 8.80
N VAL A 395 -16.76 1.37 8.75
CA VAL A 395 -15.99 0.93 9.92
C VAL A 395 -14.54 1.38 9.79
N VAL A 396 -14.07 2.12 10.79
CA VAL A 396 -12.66 2.53 10.91
C VAL A 396 -11.98 1.61 11.91
N VAL A 397 -10.91 0.94 11.49
CA VAL A 397 -10.25 -0.13 12.23
C VAL A 397 -8.86 0.30 12.69
N GLY A 398 -8.66 0.40 14.00
CA GLY A 398 -7.32 0.55 14.59
C GLY A 398 -6.61 -0.80 14.75
N ALA A 399 -5.30 -0.77 14.96
CA ALA A 399 -4.49 -1.96 15.21
C ALA A 399 -4.37 -2.25 16.72
N ASN A 400 -4.45 -3.52 17.11
CA ASN A 400 -4.07 -3.98 18.45
C ASN A 400 -2.63 -4.52 18.43
N SER A 401 -1.89 -4.27 19.51
CA SER A 401 -0.51 -4.72 19.72
C SER A 401 -0.40 -5.89 20.67
#